data_AF-A0A7J9J984-F1
#
_entry.id   AF-A0A7J9J984-F1
#
_cell.length_a   1.000
_cell.length_b   1.000
_cell.length_c   1.000
_cell.angle_alpha   90.00
_cell.angle_beta   90.00
_cell.angle_gamma   90.00
#
_symmetry.space_group_name_H-M   'P 1'
#
loop_
_entity.id
_entity.type
_entity.pdbx_description
1 polymer ?
#
loop_
_entity_poly.entity_id
_entity_poly.type
_entity_poly.pdbx_seq_one_letter_code
_entity_poly.pdbx_strand_id
1 'polypeptide(L)'
;AAFQALEIGNEISGILTCLLEFSNSTNPFQPTTPSSSKVGMIQAGCCELLKRLESSRDKVRSKLQIMSSLQHGSGLFLVALTASLTIIVASHALALLVAAPGLVAVSLELASTRRLARESAQLNAAAKGTYILNRDLDTISRLVARLNDELEDMCAMVKFWLAGGEDRLQASGEVVRQLKKNDANFTQQLDELEEHLYLCFMTINRARNLVVKEILNPDPLTTRYSDPI
;
A
#
# COMPACT_ATOMS: atom_id res chain seq x y z
N ALA A 1 -8.70 53.51 35.58
CA ALA A 1 -7.23 53.35 35.51
C ALA A 1 -6.76 52.08 36.23
N ALA A 2 -6.87 51.98 37.56
CA ALA A 2 -6.38 50.82 38.32
C ALA A 2 -7.09 49.48 37.99
N PHE A 3 -8.41 49.50 37.79
CA PHE A 3 -9.20 48.30 37.47
C PHE A 3 -8.84 47.71 36.09
N GLN A 4 -8.65 48.59 35.11
CA GLN A 4 -8.30 48.23 33.73
C GLN A 4 -6.87 47.67 33.62
N ALA A 5 -5.93 48.17 34.44
CA ALA A 5 -4.58 47.63 34.53
C ALA A 5 -4.53 46.25 35.21
N LEU A 6 -5.41 46.01 36.20
CA LEU A 6 -5.53 44.73 36.89
C LEU A 6 -6.10 43.64 35.96
N GLU A 7 -7.09 44.01 35.13
CA GLU A 7 -7.73 43.13 34.16
C GLU A 7 -6.76 42.70 33.05
N ILE A 8 -5.95 43.64 32.53
CA ILE A 8 -4.89 43.36 31.56
C ILE A 8 -3.79 42.44 32.15
N GLY A 9 -3.38 42.68 33.41
CA GLY A 9 -2.39 41.82 34.08
C GLY A 9 -2.88 40.37 34.27
N ASN A 10 -4.18 40.19 34.55
CA ASN A 10 -4.77 38.86 34.70
C ASN A 10 -4.85 38.09 33.36
N GLU A 11 -5.17 38.77 32.26
CA GLU A 11 -5.17 38.14 30.93
C GLU A 11 -3.77 37.73 30.46
N ILE A 12 -2.77 38.59 30.69
CA ILE A 12 -1.36 38.29 30.36
C ILE A 12 -0.87 37.07 31.16
N SER A 13 -1.21 36.99 32.45
CA SER A 13 -0.87 35.85 33.30
C SER A 13 -1.49 34.54 32.82
N GLY A 14 -2.76 34.58 32.37
CA GLY A 14 -3.44 33.43 31.77
C GLY A 14 -2.78 32.95 30.48
N ILE A 15 -2.41 33.87 29.58
CA ILE A 15 -1.71 33.56 28.32
C ILE A 15 -0.34 32.95 28.59
N LEU A 16 0.43 33.52 29.52
CA LEU A 16 1.73 33.00 29.93
C LEU A 16 1.66 31.56 30.44
N THR A 17 0.63 31.26 31.23
CA THR A 17 0.40 29.92 31.76
C THR A 17 0.12 28.91 30.64
N CYS A 18 -0.76 29.28 29.69
CA CYS A 18 -1.08 28.46 28.53
C CYS A 18 0.14 28.20 27.63
N LEU A 19 0.93 29.24 27.35
CA LEU A 19 2.16 29.13 26.56
C LEU A 19 3.21 28.23 27.25
N LEU A 20 3.33 28.34 28.58
CA LEU A 20 4.20 27.45 29.36
C LEU A 20 3.73 26.00 29.30
N GLU A 21 2.44 25.75 29.48
CA GLU A 21 1.86 24.41 29.36
C GLU A 21 2.09 23.80 27.97
N PHE A 22 1.82 24.57 26.91
CA PHE A 22 2.11 24.16 25.53
C PHE A 22 3.59 23.83 25.33
N SER A 23 4.50 24.69 25.81
CA SER A 23 5.95 24.48 25.64
C SER A 23 6.50 23.24 26.35
N ASN A 24 5.80 22.79 27.42
CA ASN A 24 6.12 21.61 28.21
C ASN A 24 5.37 20.36 27.74
N SER A 25 4.40 20.50 26.82
CA SER A 25 3.67 19.37 26.26
C SER A 25 4.59 18.46 25.46
N THR A 26 4.31 17.16 25.49
CA THR A 26 5.07 16.16 24.72
C THR A 26 4.59 16.16 23.28
N ASN A 27 5.51 16.29 22.32
CA ASN A 27 5.20 16.19 20.90
C ASN A 27 4.80 14.74 20.54
N PRO A 28 3.54 14.50 20.09
CA PRO A 28 3.05 13.16 19.78
C PRO A 28 3.59 12.58 18.47
N PHE A 29 4.21 13.40 17.60
CA PHE A 29 4.75 12.99 16.31
C PHE A 29 6.23 12.61 16.34
N GLN A 30 6.88 12.73 17.51
CA GLN A 30 8.31 12.45 17.58
C GLN A 30 8.67 11.01 17.13
N PRO A 31 9.76 10.82 16.37
CA PRO A 31 10.20 9.52 15.89
C PRO A 31 10.53 8.50 17.00
N THR A 32 10.81 8.98 18.21
CA THR A 32 11.08 8.15 19.40
C THR A 32 9.83 7.45 19.95
N THR A 33 8.64 7.81 19.46
CA THR A 33 7.41 7.12 19.80
C THR A 33 7.37 5.72 19.17
N PRO A 34 6.95 4.68 19.91
CA PRO A 34 6.89 3.30 19.40
C PRO A 34 5.88 3.10 18.26
N SER A 35 5.07 4.10 17.91
CA SER A 35 4.16 4.12 16.76
C SER A 35 4.85 4.52 15.46
N SER A 36 5.76 5.50 15.48
CA SER A 36 6.50 5.95 14.29
C SER A 36 7.39 4.86 13.71
N SER A 37 8.08 4.12 14.58
CA SER A 37 8.88 2.94 14.19
C SER A 37 8.04 1.83 13.56
N LYS A 38 6.79 1.64 14.00
CA LYS A 38 5.87 0.65 13.41
C LYS A 38 5.45 1.01 11.99
N VAL A 39 5.18 2.29 11.71
CA VAL A 39 4.80 2.74 10.36
C VAL A 39 5.95 2.49 9.38
N GLY A 40 7.18 2.83 9.76
CA GLY A 40 8.37 2.54 8.94
C GLY A 40 8.57 1.04 8.67
N MET A 41 8.34 0.19 9.68
CA MET A 41 8.39 -1.27 9.49
C MET A 41 7.30 -1.78 8.53
N ILE A 42 6.07 -1.28 8.66
CA ILE A 42 4.97 -1.66 7.76
C ILE A 42 5.27 -1.22 6.33
N GLN A 43 5.79 0.00 6.14
CA GLN A 43 6.19 0.52 4.84
C GLN A 43 7.31 -0.33 4.22
N ALA A 44 8.36 -0.65 4.98
CA ALA A 44 9.44 -1.53 4.51
C ALA A 44 8.90 -2.91 4.12
N GLY A 45 7.98 -3.47 4.89
CA GLY A 45 7.27 -4.70 4.57
C GLY A 45 6.47 -4.60 3.27
N CYS A 46 5.73 -3.52 3.06
CA CYS A 46 4.96 -3.29 1.83
C CYS A 46 5.88 -3.17 0.60
N CYS A 47 6.99 -2.45 0.72
CA CYS A 47 8.02 -2.38 -0.32
C CYS A 47 8.56 -3.76 -0.69
N GLU A 48 8.89 -4.59 0.29
CA GLU A 48 9.41 -5.94 0.06
C GLU A 48 8.36 -6.85 -0.58
N LEU A 49 7.12 -6.81 -0.10
CA LEU A 49 6.00 -7.53 -0.69
C LEU A 49 5.76 -7.12 -2.13
N LEU A 50 5.82 -5.83 -2.45
CA LEU A 50 5.67 -5.34 -3.81
C LEU A 50 6.74 -5.94 -4.74
N LYS A 51 8.01 -5.90 -4.34
CA LYS A 51 9.12 -6.50 -5.12
C LYS A 51 8.88 -7.99 -5.38
N ARG A 52 8.45 -8.73 -4.36
CA ARG A 52 8.15 -10.16 -4.49
C ARG A 52 6.98 -10.43 -5.43
N LEU A 53 5.93 -9.62 -5.36
CA LEU A 53 4.76 -9.72 -6.24
C LEU A 53 5.13 -9.42 -7.69
N GLU A 54 5.93 -8.39 -7.94
CA GLU A 54 6.41 -8.04 -9.27
C GLU A 54 7.32 -9.13 -9.87
N SER A 55 8.29 -9.62 -9.09
CA SER A 55 9.16 -10.72 -9.50
C SER A 55 8.36 -11.99 -9.82
N SER A 56 7.39 -12.34 -8.97
CA SER A 56 6.50 -13.48 -9.19
C SER A 56 5.64 -13.29 -10.45
N ARG A 57 5.07 -12.09 -10.64
CA ARG A 57 4.28 -11.74 -11.82
C ARG A 57 5.10 -11.92 -13.09
N ASP A 58 6.34 -11.44 -13.10
CA ASP A 58 7.21 -11.51 -14.27
C ASP A 58 7.64 -12.95 -14.57
N LYS A 59 7.85 -13.77 -13.52
CA LYS A 59 8.09 -15.22 -13.65
C LYS A 59 6.87 -15.97 -14.22
N VAL A 60 5.65 -15.64 -13.81
CA VAL A 60 4.44 -16.27 -14.36
C VAL A 60 4.20 -15.81 -15.80
N ARG A 61 4.43 -14.53 -16.09
CA ARG A 61 4.31 -13.98 -17.45
C ARG A 61 5.28 -14.65 -18.42
N SER A 62 6.54 -14.86 -18.01
CA SER A 62 7.53 -15.53 -18.86
C SER A 62 7.13 -16.98 -19.16
N LYS A 63 6.62 -17.72 -18.16
CA LYS A 63 6.06 -19.07 -18.38
C LYS A 63 4.90 -19.06 -19.38
N LEU A 64 3.98 -18.11 -19.23
CA LEU A 64 2.85 -17.97 -20.14
C LEU A 64 3.30 -17.66 -21.58
N GLN A 65 4.29 -16.78 -21.74
CA GLN A 65 4.90 -16.47 -23.04
C GLN A 65 5.53 -17.72 -23.68
N ILE A 66 6.30 -18.49 -22.90
CA ILE A 66 6.90 -19.76 -23.37
C ILE A 66 5.81 -20.73 -23.85
N MET A 67 4.79 -21.00 -23.03
CA MET A 67 3.70 -21.90 -23.40
C MET A 67 2.94 -21.44 -24.63
N SER A 68 2.67 -20.13 -24.73
CA SER A 68 2.02 -19.57 -25.92
C SER A 68 2.91 -19.77 -27.16
N SER A 69 4.22 -19.58 -27.06
CA SER A 69 5.15 -19.80 -28.16
C SER A 69 5.21 -21.28 -28.58
N LEU A 70 5.25 -22.22 -27.62
CA LEU A 70 5.17 -23.66 -27.89
C LEU A 70 3.88 -24.04 -28.62
N GLN A 71 2.74 -23.46 -28.22
CA GLN A 71 1.46 -23.72 -28.87
C GLN A 71 1.47 -23.24 -30.34
N HIS A 72 2.04 -22.07 -30.61
CA HIS A 72 2.16 -21.55 -31.99
C HIS A 72 3.16 -22.37 -32.83
N GLY A 73 4.22 -22.91 -32.23
CA GLY A 73 5.20 -23.77 -32.91
C GLY A 73 4.73 -25.21 -33.13
N SER A 74 3.92 -25.74 -32.21
CA SER A 74 3.37 -27.11 -32.24
C SER A 74 2.45 -27.35 -33.44
N GLY A 75 1.70 -26.33 -33.90
CA GLY A 75 0.81 -26.46 -35.06
C GLY A 75 1.52 -26.96 -36.32
N LEU A 76 2.72 -26.46 -36.60
CA LEU A 76 3.51 -26.88 -37.77
C LEU A 76 4.08 -28.30 -37.60
N PHE A 77 4.50 -28.64 -36.38
CA PHE A 77 5.02 -29.97 -36.05
C PHE A 77 3.92 -31.06 -36.10
N LEU A 78 2.73 -30.75 -35.59
CA LEU A 78 1.56 -31.63 -35.66
C LEU A 78 1.12 -31.90 -37.09
N VAL A 79 1.13 -30.89 -37.97
CA VAL A 79 0.82 -31.07 -39.40
C VAL A 79 1.86 -31.98 -40.08
N ALA A 80 3.15 -31.80 -39.80
CA ALA A 80 4.21 -32.65 -40.34
C ALA A 80 4.15 -34.10 -39.82
N LEU A 81 3.88 -34.28 -38.52
CA LEU A 81 3.71 -35.60 -37.89
C LEU A 81 2.49 -36.34 -38.42
N THR A 82 1.34 -35.67 -38.54
CA THR A 82 0.12 -36.28 -39.08
C THR A 82 0.26 -36.64 -40.56
N ALA A 83 0.90 -35.79 -41.38
CA ALA A 83 1.23 -36.12 -42.76
C ALA A 83 2.16 -37.35 -42.88
N SER A 84 3.11 -37.52 -41.96
CA SER A 84 4.03 -38.67 -41.94
C SER A 84 3.36 -39.95 -41.41
N LEU A 85 2.48 -39.81 -40.41
CA LEU A 85 1.84 -40.94 -39.72
C LEU A 85 0.60 -41.46 -40.47
N THR A 86 -0.07 -40.64 -41.27
CA THR A 86 -1.17 -41.08 -42.18
C THR A 86 -0.70 -42.14 -43.18
N ILE A 87 0.56 -42.06 -43.63
CA ILE A 87 1.20 -43.08 -44.48
C ILE A 87 1.34 -44.42 -43.73
N ILE A 88 1.54 -44.39 -42.41
CA ILE A 88 1.71 -45.56 -41.54
C ILE A 88 0.35 -46.15 -41.07
N VAL A 89 -0.66 -45.30 -40.85
CA VAL A 89 -2.01 -45.73 -40.44
C VAL A 89 -2.78 -46.36 -41.60
N ALA A 90 -2.53 -45.93 -42.85
CA ALA A 90 -3.07 -46.58 -44.05
C ALA A 90 -2.66 -48.07 -44.16
N SER A 91 -1.68 -48.54 -43.38
CA SER A 91 -1.22 -49.93 -43.38
C SER A 91 -1.60 -50.78 -42.15
N HIS A 92 -2.05 -50.23 -41.00
CA HIS A 92 -2.41 -51.06 -39.84
C HIS A 92 -3.56 -50.52 -38.95
N ALA A 93 -4.39 -51.46 -38.42
CA ALA A 93 -5.65 -51.25 -37.70
C ALA A 93 -5.54 -50.72 -36.23
N LEU A 94 -4.63 -49.79 -35.97
CA LEU A 94 -4.38 -49.24 -34.62
C LEU A 94 -4.72 -47.74 -34.52
N ALA A 95 -5.77 -47.31 -35.23
CA ALA A 95 -6.16 -45.90 -35.36
C ALA A 95 -6.79 -45.27 -34.09
N LEU A 96 -7.15 -46.06 -33.07
CA LEU A 96 -7.80 -45.55 -31.85
C LEU A 96 -6.82 -45.24 -30.69
N LEU A 97 -5.58 -45.72 -30.73
CA LEU A 97 -4.62 -45.56 -29.61
C LEU A 97 -3.86 -44.22 -29.64
N VAL A 98 -3.88 -43.51 -30.77
CA VAL A 98 -3.04 -42.30 -30.99
C VAL A 98 -3.78 -40.99 -30.68
N ALA A 99 -5.12 -40.97 -30.77
CA ALA A 99 -5.90 -39.74 -30.54
C ALA A 99 -6.08 -39.40 -29.04
N ALA A 100 -6.16 -40.42 -28.17
CA ALA A 100 -6.41 -40.22 -26.74
C ALA A 100 -5.24 -39.54 -25.99
N PRO A 101 -3.95 -39.91 -26.21
CA PRO A 101 -2.83 -39.21 -25.56
C PRO A 101 -2.69 -37.74 -25.99
N GLY A 102 -2.96 -37.45 -27.27
CA GLY A 102 -2.92 -36.08 -27.81
C GLY A 102 -3.99 -35.17 -27.23
N LEU A 103 -5.21 -35.68 -27.04
CA LEU A 103 -6.31 -34.90 -26.44
C LEU A 103 -6.05 -34.58 -24.95
N VAL A 104 -5.45 -35.52 -24.22
CA VAL A 104 -5.08 -35.35 -22.80
C VAL A 104 -3.94 -34.34 -22.64
N ALA A 105 -2.90 -34.40 -23.50
CA ALA A 105 -1.79 -33.45 -23.48
C ALA A 105 -2.25 -32.01 -23.76
N VAL A 106 -3.08 -31.80 -24.79
CA VAL A 106 -3.65 -30.48 -25.12
C VAL A 106 -4.58 -29.97 -24.01
N SER A 107 -5.37 -30.84 -23.40
CA SER A 107 -6.26 -30.46 -22.30
C SER A 107 -5.47 -30.04 -21.04
N LEU A 108 -4.35 -30.70 -20.75
CA LEU A 108 -3.46 -30.37 -19.64
C LEU A 108 -2.70 -29.06 -19.88
N GLU A 109 -2.24 -28.81 -21.11
CA GLU A 109 -1.63 -27.53 -21.51
C GLU A 109 -2.64 -26.37 -21.44
N LEU A 110 -3.87 -26.59 -21.88
CA LEU A 110 -4.92 -25.55 -21.82
C LEU A 110 -5.36 -25.25 -20.37
N ALA A 111 -5.45 -26.28 -19.52
CA ALA A 111 -5.76 -26.11 -18.10
C ALA A 111 -4.62 -25.36 -17.38
N SER A 112 -3.36 -25.68 -17.68
CA SER A 112 -2.19 -25.02 -17.08
C SER A 112 -1.98 -23.59 -17.57
N THR A 113 -2.21 -23.28 -18.85
CA THR A 113 -2.19 -21.90 -19.37
C THR A 113 -3.28 -21.04 -18.73
N ARG A 114 -4.52 -21.56 -18.61
CA ARG A 114 -5.62 -20.86 -17.94
C ARG A 114 -5.29 -20.55 -16.48
N ARG A 115 -4.69 -21.52 -15.76
CA ARG A 115 -4.25 -21.34 -14.38
C ARG A 115 -3.16 -20.25 -14.27
N LEU A 116 -2.14 -20.30 -15.12
CA LEU A 116 -1.07 -19.28 -15.13
C LEU A 116 -1.61 -17.89 -15.50
N ALA A 117 -2.58 -17.79 -16.42
CA ALA A 117 -3.22 -16.53 -16.75
C ALA A 117 -3.98 -15.93 -15.56
N ARG A 118 -4.70 -16.76 -14.79
CA ARG A 118 -5.36 -16.35 -13.54
C ARG A 118 -4.35 -15.92 -12.47
N GLU A 119 -3.32 -16.73 -12.22
CA GLU A 119 -2.23 -16.41 -11.29
C GLU A 119 -1.54 -15.09 -11.68
N SER A 120 -1.31 -14.86 -12.98
CA SER A 120 -0.75 -13.59 -13.48
C SER A 120 -1.66 -12.40 -13.20
N ALA A 121 -2.97 -12.54 -13.41
CA ALA A 121 -3.95 -11.51 -13.14
C ALA A 121 -4.02 -11.19 -11.63
N GLN A 122 -4.01 -12.21 -10.77
CA GLN A 122 -3.99 -12.06 -9.32
C GLN A 122 -2.71 -11.37 -8.82
N LEU A 123 -1.55 -11.81 -9.29
CA LEU A 123 -0.27 -11.19 -8.94
C LEU A 123 -0.20 -9.72 -9.40
N ASN A 124 -0.74 -9.42 -10.59
CA ASN A 124 -0.83 -8.05 -11.07
C ASN A 124 -1.79 -7.19 -10.24
N ALA A 125 -2.95 -7.72 -9.85
CA ALA A 125 -3.89 -7.03 -8.97
C ALA A 125 -3.27 -6.80 -7.58
N ALA A 126 -2.60 -7.80 -7.01
CA ALA A 126 -1.92 -7.71 -5.74
C ALA A 126 -0.77 -6.68 -5.79
N ALA A 127 0.08 -6.72 -6.81
CA ALA A 127 1.16 -5.75 -6.98
C ALA A 127 0.63 -4.31 -7.06
N LYS A 128 -0.44 -4.08 -7.84
CA LYS A 128 -1.08 -2.76 -7.91
C LYS A 128 -1.64 -2.32 -6.55
N GLY A 129 -2.30 -3.21 -5.82
CA GLY A 129 -2.84 -2.92 -4.49
C GLY A 129 -1.74 -2.58 -3.48
N THR A 130 -0.66 -3.37 -3.46
CA THR A 130 0.49 -3.13 -2.58
C THR A 130 1.22 -1.85 -2.96
N TYR A 131 1.32 -1.50 -4.24
CA TYR A 131 1.89 -0.22 -4.69
C TYR A 131 1.09 0.97 -4.16
N ILE A 132 -0.25 0.94 -4.25
CA ILE A 132 -1.13 2.00 -3.73
C ILE A 132 -0.92 2.13 -2.22
N LEU A 133 -0.99 1.03 -1.48
CA LEU A 133 -0.79 1.05 -0.03
C LEU A 133 0.59 1.60 0.36
N ASN A 134 1.65 1.18 -0.35
CA ASN A 134 2.99 1.66 -0.10
C ASN A 134 3.13 3.17 -0.36
N ARG A 135 2.43 3.68 -1.40
CA ARG A 135 2.37 5.11 -1.69
C ARG A 135 1.61 5.88 -0.61
N ASP A 136 0.48 5.35 -0.16
CA ASP A 136 -0.32 5.98 0.89
C ASP A 136 0.49 6.11 2.19
N LEU A 137 1.23 5.05 2.56
CA LEU A 137 2.12 5.06 3.72
C LEU A 137 3.28 6.07 3.58
N ASP A 138 3.86 6.21 2.39
CA ASP A 138 4.88 7.23 2.13
C ASP A 138 4.32 8.65 2.29
N THR A 139 3.13 8.90 1.77
CA THR A 139 2.43 10.20 1.92
C THR A 139 2.13 10.51 3.37
N ILE A 140 1.59 9.54 4.13
CA ILE A 140 1.31 9.67 5.56
C ILE A 140 2.60 9.99 6.33
N SER A 141 3.70 9.28 6.05
CA SER A 141 4.99 9.51 6.69
C SER A 141 5.48 10.95 6.49
N ARG A 142 5.34 11.49 5.27
CA ARG A 142 5.69 12.89 4.97
C ARG A 142 4.77 13.91 5.62
N LEU A 143 3.47 13.60 5.78
CA LEU A 143 2.52 14.47 6.50
C LEU A 143 2.85 14.53 7.99
N VAL A 144 3.13 13.37 8.60
CA VAL A 144 3.56 13.28 9.99
C VAL A 144 4.86 14.03 10.23
N ALA A 145 5.83 13.94 9.32
CA ALA A 145 7.07 14.73 9.40
C ALA A 145 6.80 16.23 9.34
N ARG A 146 5.93 16.70 8.43
CA ARG A 146 5.53 18.11 8.34
C ARG A 146 4.85 18.62 9.61
N LEU A 147 3.95 17.83 10.20
CA LEU A 147 3.29 18.15 11.46
C LEU A 147 4.29 18.21 12.62
N ASN A 148 5.28 17.30 12.65
CA ASN A 148 6.35 17.35 13.64
C ASN A 148 7.14 18.65 13.52
N ASP A 149 7.56 19.01 12.31
CA ASP A 149 8.37 20.20 12.06
C ASP A 149 7.59 21.49 12.40
N GLU A 150 6.31 21.59 12.01
CA GLU A 150 5.46 22.73 12.35
C GLU A 150 5.24 22.87 13.86
N LEU A 151 5.04 21.73 14.56
CA LEU A 151 4.88 21.74 16.01
C LEU A 151 6.18 22.10 16.75
N GLU A 152 7.32 21.63 16.26
CA GLU A 152 8.64 22.02 16.79
C GLU A 152 8.93 23.50 16.58
N ASP A 153 8.58 24.05 15.41
CA ASP A 153 8.71 25.48 15.12
C ASP A 153 7.81 26.33 16.04
N MET A 154 6.54 25.93 16.20
CA MET A 154 5.63 26.57 17.16
C MET A 154 6.19 26.54 18.59
N CYS A 155 6.71 25.40 19.05
CA CYS A 155 7.28 25.26 20.39
C CYS A 155 8.54 26.13 20.57
N ALA A 156 9.42 26.18 19.57
CA ALA A 156 10.61 27.02 19.59
C ALA A 156 10.25 28.51 19.63
N MET A 157 9.27 28.93 18.85
CA MET A 157 8.74 30.29 18.82
C MET A 157 8.15 30.69 20.18
N VAL A 158 7.34 29.83 20.80
CA VAL A 158 6.77 30.06 22.14
C VAL A 158 7.87 30.20 23.19
N LYS A 159 8.87 29.30 23.20
CA LYS A 159 10.01 29.38 24.12
C LYS A 159 10.81 30.67 23.95
N PHE A 160 11.01 31.11 22.72
CA PHE A 160 11.68 32.36 22.41
C PHE A 160 10.92 33.57 22.96
N TRP A 161 9.59 33.58 22.89
CA TRP A 161 8.76 34.64 23.48
C TRP A 161 8.79 34.63 25.01
N LEU A 162 8.70 33.45 25.63
CA LEU A 162 8.80 33.30 27.09
C LEU A 162 10.15 33.78 27.63
N ALA A 163 11.23 33.56 26.89
CA ALA A 163 12.57 34.04 27.26
C ALA A 163 12.73 35.57 27.18
N GLY A 164 11.90 36.25 26.39
CA GLY A 164 11.94 37.70 26.20
C GLY A 164 11.22 38.52 27.28
N GLY A 165 10.55 37.87 28.25
CA GLY A 165 9.84 38.53 29.34
C GLY A 165 8.54 39.25 28.93
N GLU A 166 7.94 39.94 29.89
CA GLU A 166 6.62 40.59 29.78
C GLU A 166 6.60 41.73 28.75
N ASP A 167 7.73 42.41 28.52
CA ASP A 167 7.87 43.51 27.55
C ASP A 167 7.65 43.07 26.10
N ARG A 168 8.08 41.83 25.76
CA ARG A 168 7.92 41.28 24.40
C ARG A 168 6.51 40.69 24.19
N LEU A 169 5.89 40.22 25.27
CA LEU A 169 4.48 39.82 25.30
C LEU A 169 3.54 41.02 25.26
N GLN A 170 3.93 42.19 25.79
CA GLN A 170 3.17 43.44 25.68
C GLN A 170 3.10 43.96 24.23
N ALA A 171 4.03 43.57 23.35
CA ALA A 171 3.89 43.69 21.89
C ALA A 171 2.96 42.60 21.29
N SER A 172 1.87 42.29 22.01
CA SER A 172 1.05 41.07 21.92
C SER A 172 0.43 40.77 20.56
N GLY A 173 0.18 41.80 19.76
CA GLY A 173 -0.53 41.65 18.48
C GLY A 173 0.18 40.73 17.50
N GLU A 174 1.51 40.85 17.37
CA GLU A 174 2.27 40.03 16.42
C GLU A 174 2.43 38.59 16.90
N VAL A 175 2.60 38.39 18.20
CA VAL A 175 2.68 37.07 18.85
C VAL A 175 1.40 36.28 18.60
N VAL A 176 0.24 36.89 18.90
CA VAL A 176 -1.08 36.28 18.68
C VAL A 176 -1.32 36.02 17.19
N ARG A 177 -0.89 36.93 16.30
CA ARG A 177 -1.05 36.76 14.86
C ARG A 177 -0.25 35.57 14.32
N GLN A 178 1.00 35.41 14.76
CA GLN A 178 1.85 34.30 14.33
C GLN A 178 1.35 32.96 14.91
N LEU A 179 0.95 32.93 16.18
CA LEU A 179 0.38 31.72 16.77
C LEU A 179 -0.90 31.28 16.06
N LYS A 180 -1.81 32.21 15.76
CA LYS A 180 -3.03 31.91 14.97
C LYS A 180 -2.72 31.41 13.56
N LYS A 181 -1.68 31.95 12.93
CA LYS A 181 -1.26 31.50 11.60
C LYS A 181 -0.72 30.07 11.65
N ASN A 182 0.13 29.75 12.61
CA ASN A 182 0.70 28.41 12.74
C ASN A 182 -0.37 27.39 13.16
N ASP A 183 -1.29 27.76 14.06
CA ASP A 183 -2.44 26.94 14.44
C ASP A 183 -3.33 26.60 13.23
N ALA A 184 -3.61 27.59 12.37
CA ALA A 184 -4.38 27.37 11.14
C ALA A 184 -3.64 26.44 10.15
N ASN A 185 -2.33 26.64 9.96
CA ASN A 185 -1.50 25.78 9.11
C ASN A 185 -1.46 24.34 9.64
N PHE A 186 -1.25 24.18 10.95
CA PHE A 186 -1.17 22.89 11.62
C PHE A 186 -2.51 22.15 11.55
N THR A 187 -3.62 22.84 11.79
CA THR A 187 -4.97 22.29 11.65
C THR A 187 -5.23 21.81 10.22
N GLN A 188 -4.85 22.60 9.22
CA GLN A 188 -4.97 22.18 7.82
C GLN A 188 -4.13 20.91 7.53
N GLN A 189 -2.90 20.83 8.04
CA GLN A 189 -2.06 19.64 7.87
C GLN A 189 -2.61 18.41 8.58
N LEU A 190 -3.30 18.60 9.72
CA LEU A 190 -4.01 17.53 10.41
C LEU A 190 -5.19 17.01 9.58
N ASP A 191 -5.97 17.91 8.98
CA ASP A 191 -7.07 17.55 8.09
C ASP A 191 -6.54 16.73 6.88
N GLU A 192 -5.43 17.17 6.28
CA GLU A 192 -4.74 16.42 5.20
C GLU A 192 -4.29 15.03 5.67
N LEU A 193 -3.75 14.90 6.89
CA LEU A 193 -3.35 13.63 7.46
C LEU A 193 -4.55 12.70 7.71
N GLU A 194 -5.65 13.22 8.26
CA GLU A 194 -6.87 12.46 8.51
C GLU A 194 -7.45 11.89 7.21
N GLU A 195 -7.54 12.71 6.16
CA GLU A 195 -8.03 12.28 4.84
C GLU A 195 -7.19 11.12 4.29
N HIS A 196 -5.86 11.24 4.32
CA HIS A 196 -4.97 10.20 3.81
C HIS A 196 -4.99 8.92 4.67
N LEU A 197 -5.18 9.03 5.98
CA LEU A 197 -5.39 7.87 6.85
C LEU A 197 -6.69 7.14 6.49
N TYR A 198 -7.78 7.88 6.27
CA TYR A 198 -9.07 7.30 5.87
C TYR A 198 -8.94 6.54 4.55
N LEU A 199 -8.33 7.16 3.53
CA LEU A 199 -8.09 6.54 2.23
C LEU A 199 -7.22 5.28 2.35
N CYS A 200 -6.14 5.33 3.14
CA CYS A 200 -5.27 4.20 3.40
C CYS A 200 -6.04 3.02 4.04
N PHE A 201 -6.87 3.29 5.06
CA PHE A 201 -7.70 2.26 5.69
C PHE A 201 -8.73 1.66 4.72
N MET A 202 -9.33 2.48 3.86
CA MET A 202 -10.23 2.00 2.80
C MET A 202 -9.50 1.05 1.84
N THR A 203 -8.27 1.37 1.43
CA THR A 203 -7.42 0.49 0.61
C THR A 203 -7.11 -0.82 1.32
N ILE A 204 -6.74 -0.78 2.61
CA ILE A 204 -6.46 -1.98 3.41
C ILE A 204 -7.70 -2.87 3.53
N ASN A 205 -8.85 -2.29 3.86
CA ASN A 205 -10.10 -3.03 4.01
C ASN A 205 -10.53 -3.66 2.68
N ARG A 206 -10.36 -2.94 1.56
CA ARG A 206 -10.59 -3.50 0.22
C ARG A 206 -9.65 -4.66 -0.07
N ALA A 207 -8.35 -4.51 0.22
CA ALA A 207 -7.37 -5.58 0.02
C ALA A 207 -7.72 -6.83 0.84
N ARG A 208 -8.07 -6.65 2.13
CA ARG A 208 -8.53 -7.74 3.00
C ARG A 208 -9.75 -8.45 2.43
N ASN A 209 -10.75 -7.71 1.97
CA ASN A 209 -11.95 -8.29 1.35
C ASN A 209 -11.62 -9.08 0.08
N LEU A 210 -10.69 -8.61 -0.75
CA LEU A 210 -10.25 -9.33 -1.94
C LEU A 210 -9.52 -10.63 -1.57
N VAL A 211 -8.63 -10.60 -0.58
CA VAL A 211 -7.92 -11.79 -0.09
C VAL A 211 -8.89 -12.82 0.46
N VAL A 212 -9.86 -12.41 1.29
CA VAL A 212 -10.88 -13.32 1.82
C VAL A 212 -11.72 -13.94 0.70
N LYS A 213 -12.13 -13.15 -0.29
CA LYS A 213 -12.86 -13.67 -1.46
C LYS A 213 -12.05 -14.68 -2.25
N GLU A 214 -10.75 -14.48 -2.40
CA GLU A 214 -9.88 -15.41 -3.11
C GLU A 214 -9.71 -16.72 -2.33
N ILE A 215 -9.53 -16.66 -1.01
CA ILE A 215 -9.44 -17.84 -0.14
C ILE A 215 -10.74 -18.66 -0.15
N LEU A 216 -11.89 -17.99 -0.15
CA LEU A 216 -13.21 -18.62 -0.10
C LEU A 216 -13.75 -19.11 -1.46
N ASN A 217 -13.07 -18.78 -2.57
CA ASN A 217 -13.40 -19.31 -3.89
C ASN A 217 -12.30 -20.27 -4.39
N PRO A 218 -12.05 -21.41 -3.73
CA PRO A 218 -11.13 -22.40 -4.24
C PRO A 218 -11.62 -22.98 -5.58
N ASP A 219 -10.72 -23.10 -6.55
CA ASP A 219 -10.99 -23.62 -7.88
C ASP A 219 -11.64 -25.03 -7.81
N PRO A 220 -12.72 -25.34 -8.54
CA PRO A 220 -13.35 -26.67 -8.54
C PRO A 220 -12.49 -27.82 -9.09
N LEU A 221 -11.22 -27.56 -9.45
CA LEU A 221 -10.30 -28.53 -10.04
C LEU A 221 -9.30 -29.10 -9.04
N THR A 222 -9.14 -28.51 -7.85
CA THR A 222 -8.34 -29.12 -6.76
C THR A 222 -9.10 -30.22 -6.02
N THR A 223 -10.43 -30.27 -6.11
CA THR A 223 -11.25 -31.31 -5.45
C THR A 223 -11.42 -32.59 -6.26
N ARG A 224 -10.94 -32.66 -7.51
CA ARG A 224 -11.15 -33.85 -8.38
C ARG A 224 -9.97 -34.83 -8.46
N TYR A 225 -8.93 -34.66 -7.64
CA TYR A 225 -7.76 -35.55 -7.59
C TYR A 225 -7.45 -36.06 -6.17
N SER A 226 -8.45 -36.15 -5.29
CA SER A 226 -8.26 -36.62 -3.92
C SER A 226 -9.25 -37.69 -3.46
N ASP A 227 -9.90 -38.39 -4.40
CA ASP A 227 -10.68 -39.58 -4.08
C ASP A 227 -10.01 -40.82 -4.68
N PRO A 228 -9.44 -41.72 -3.85
CA PRO A 228 -9.07 -43.06 -4.29
C PRO A 228 -10.30 -43.96 -4.28
N ILE A 229 -10.59 -44.62 -5.40
CA ILE A 229 -11.33 -45.89 -5.44
C ILE A 229 -10.38 -46.92 -6.06
#